data_AF-A0A6B0CXH3-F1
#
_entry.id   AF-A0A6B0CXH3-F1
#
_cell.length_a   1.000
_cell.length_b   1.000
_cell.length_c   1.000
_cell.angle_alpha   90.00
_cell.angle_beta   90.00
_cell.angle_gamma   90.00
#
_symmetry.space_group_name_H-M   'P 1'
#
loop_
_entity.id
_entity.type
_entity.pdbx_description
1 polymer ?
#
loop_
_entity_poly.entity_id
_entity_poly.type
_entity_poly.pdbx_seq_one_letter_code
_entity_poly.pdbx_strand_id
1 'polypeptide(L)' 'MNKTKYQINSDNIKSNSEETSAISSISYEIENANNNDLNNASIQTQIEILKSQNSFPKNLSYLKSYTDPKTGTTTSAFLN' A
#
# COMPACT_ATOMS: atom_id res chain seq x y z
N MET A 1 -22.12 9.51 11.90
CA MET A 1 -20.68 9.87 11.81
C MET A 1 -20.12 9.19 10.57
N ASN A 2 -19.69 9.94 9.54
CA ASN A 2 -18.93 9.35 8.44
C ASN A 2 -17.57 8.93 9.01
N LYS A 3 -17.31 7.62 9.09
CA LYS A 3 -15.95 7.12 9.35
C LYS A 3 -15.09 7.54 8.15
N THR A 4 -14.05 8.33 8.39
CA THR A 4 -13.03 8.58 7.38
C THR A 4 -12.39 7.23 7.02
N LYS A 5 -12.36 6.87 5.74
CA LYS A 5 -11.69 5.65 5.28
C LYS A 5 -10.19 5.76 5.57
N TYR A 6 -9.53 4.65 5.87
CA TYR A 6 -8.08 4.60 6.09
C TYR A 6 -7.32 5.21 4.91
N GLN A 7 -6.22 5.90 5.21
CA GLN A 7 -5.33 6.50 4.22
C GLN A 7 -3.92 5.93 4.38
N ILE A 8 -3.36 5.40 3.30
CA ILE A 8 -2.01 4.86 3.24
C ILE A 8 -1.01 6.01 3.34
N ASN A 9 -0.07 5.90 4.27
CA ASN A 9 1.02 6.84 4.40
C ASN A 9 2.31 6.28 3.76
N SER A 10 2.92 7.01 2.84
CA SER A 10 4.20 6.60 2.24
C SER A 10 5.42 6.81 3.16
N ASP A 11 5.24 7.42 4.33
CA ASP A 11 6.31 7.84 5.23
C ASP A 11 7.43 8.57 4.48
N ASN A 12 8.65 8.01 4.47
CA ASN A 12 9.84 8.57 3.85
C ASN A 12 10.16 7.96 2.47
N ILE A 13 9.24 7.18 1.88
CA ILE A 13 9.41 6.61 0.55
C ILE A 13 9.37 7.74 -0.49
N LYS A 14 10.27 7.67 -1.47
CA LYS A 14 10.37 8.59 -2.59
C LYS A 14 10.34 7.83 -3.90
N SER A 15 10.19 8.55 -5.01
CA SER A 15 10.20 7.97 -6.36
C SER A 15 11.47 7.22 -6.75
N ASN A 16 12.58 7.48 -6.04
CA ASN A 16 13.88 6.83 -6.26
C ASN A 16 14.31 5.93 -5.08
N SER A 17 13.40 5.61 -4.15
CA SER A 17 13.65 4.62 -3.12
C SER A 17 13.92 3.24 -3.72
N GLU A 18 14.81 2.47 -3.09
CA GLU A 18 15.05 1.08 -3.47
C GLU A 18 13.78 0.24 -3.28
N GLU A 19 13.55 -0.68 -4.21
CA GLU A 19 12.27 -1.38 -4.38
C GLU A 19 11.88 -2.20 -3.15
N THR A 20 12.79 -3.01 -2.64
CA THR A 20 12.55 -3.88 -1.49
C THR A 20 12.22 -3.04 -0.26
N SER A 21 12.97 -1.96 -0.04
CA SER A 21 12.76 -1.02 1.06
C SER A 21 11.40 -0.32 0.97
N ALA A 22 11.00 0.10 -0.24
CA ALA A 22 9.69 0.71 -0.48
C ALA A 22 8.54 -0.29 -0.25
N ILE A 23 8.68 -1.52 -0.74
CA ILE A 23 7.71 -2.61 -0.53
C ILE A 23 7.59 -2.94 0.96
N SER A 24 8.70 -3.12 1.67
CA SER A 24 8.68 -3.41 3.11
C SER A 24 8.00 -2.29 3.90
N SER A 25 8.28 -1.04 3.58
CA SER A 25 7.70 0.11 4.27
C SER A 25 6.18 0.19 4.03
N ILE A 26 5.74 0.07 2.77
CA ILE A 26 4.31 0.18 2.43
C ILE A 26 3.48 -1.06 2.84
N SER A 27 4.12 -2.21 3.07
CA SER A 27 3.41 -3.46 3.42
C SER A 27 2.63 -3.34 4.73
N TYR A 28 3.18 -2.63 5.73
CA TYR A 28 2.49 -2.37 6.99
C TYR A 28 1.24 -1.51 6.79
N GLU A 29 1.31 -0.51 5.91
CA GLU A 29 0.18 0.35 5.60
C GLU A 29 -0.91 -0.38 4.82
N ILE A 30 -0.53 -1.33 3.96
CA ILE A 30 -1.46 -2.20 3.25
C ILE A 30 -2.15 -3.17 4.21
N GLU A 31 -1.42 -3.73 5.18
CA GLU A 31 -2.01 -4.53 6.26
C GLU A 31 -3.04 -3.71 7.04
N ASN A 32 -2.69 -2.49 7.45
CA ASN A 32 -3.61 -1.60 8.14
C ASN A 32 -4.83 -1.24 7.27
N ALA A 33 -4.62 -1.00 5.98
CA ALA A 33 -5.71 -0.74 5.03
C ALA A 33 -6.68 -1.94 4.95
N ASN A 34 -6.16 -3.16 4.82
CA ASN A 34 -6.96 -4.37 4.80
C ASN A 34 -7.73 -4.56 6.11
N ASN A 35 -7.09 -4.33 7.25
CA ASN A 35 -7.71 -4.39 8.58
C ASN A 35 -8.79 -3.30 8.79
N ASN A 36 -8.77 -2.24 7.97
CA ASN A 36 -9.80 -1.19 7.92
C ASN A 36 -10.80 -1.38 6.76
N ASP A 37 -10.92 -2.60 6.23
CA ASP A 37 -11.85 -2.99 5.17
C ASP A 37 -11.67 -2.23 3.84
N LEU A 38 -10.46 -1.73 3.54
CA LEU A 38 -10.18 -1.17 2.23
C LEU A 38 -10.07 -2.29 1.20
N ASN A 39 -10.76 -2.10 0.07
CA ASN A 39 -10.63 -3.02 -1.05
C ASN A 39 -9.36 -2.73 -1.87
N ASN A 40 -8.93 -3.74 -2.63
CA ASN A 40 -7.75 -3.66 -3.50
C ASN A 40 -7.76 -2.45 -4.45
N ALA A 41 -8.92 -2.08 -5.00
CA ALA A 41 -9.04 -0.93 -5.90
C ALA A 41 -8.76 0.41 -5.19
N SER A 42 -9.18 0.55 -3.92
CA SER A 42 -8.92 1.73 -3.11
C SER A 42 -7.45 1.83 -2.74
N ILE A 43 -6.81 0.70 -2.40
CA ILE A 43 -5.37 0.64 -2.11
C ILE A 43 -4.56 0.99 -3.37
N GLN A 44 -4.91 0.40 -4.51
CA GLN A 44 -4.28 0.69 -5.80
C GLN A 44 -4.37 2.18 -6.16
N THR A 45 -5.56 2.77 -6.01
CA THR A 45 -5.77 4.20 -6.28
C THR A 45 -4.87 5.08 -5.41
N GLN A 46 -4.75 4.76 -4.12
CA GLN A 46 -3.89 5.51 -3.20
C GLN A 46 -2.41 5.37 -3.57
N ILE A 47 -1.95 4.17 -3.93
CA ILE A 47 -0.57 3.95 -4.37
C ILE A 47 -0.27 4.71 -5.67
N GLU A 48 -1.20 4.76 -6.62
CA GLU A 48 -1.03 5.56 -7.85
C GLU A 48 -0.99 7.08 -7.56
N ILE A 49 -1.76 7.55 -6.57
CA ILE A 49 -1.65 8.95 -6.10
C ILE A 49 -0.25 9.20 -5.51
N LEU A 50 0.26 8.31 -4.66
CA LEU A 50 1.62 8.43 -4.10
C LEU A 50 2.70 8.45 -5.19
N LYS A 51 2.55 7.62 -6.23
CA LYS A 51 3.44 7.64 -7.42
C LYS A 51 3.39 8.99 -8.12
N SER A 52 2.20 9.55 -8.33
CA SER A 52 2.02 10.87 -8.96
C SER A 52 2.64 12.01 -8.14
N GLN A 53 2.69 11.86 -6.81
CA GLN A 53 3.30 12.80 -5.88
C GLN A 53 4.82 12.60 -5.69
N ASN A 54 5.43 11.62 -6.37
CA ASN A 54 6.81 11.18 -6.19
C ASN A 54 7.14 10.64 -4.79
N SER A 55 6.12 10.15 -4.07
CA SER A 55 6.24 9.53 -2.75
C SER A 55 6.23 7.99 -2.80
N PHE A 56 6.34 7.41 -4.00
CA PHE A 56 6.47 5.97 -4.21
C PHE A 56 7.24 5.69 -5.52
N PRO A 57 8.02 4.59 -5.62
CA PRO A 57 8.77 4.25 -6.82
C PRO A 57 7.85 4.11 -8.04
N LYS A 58 8.26 4.70 -9.17
CA LYS A 58 7.43 4.74 -10.39
C LYS A 58 7.41 3.40 -11.13
N ASN A 59 8.45 2.62 -10.97
CA ASN A 59 8.61 1.29 -11.54
C ASN A 59 7.78 0.24 -10.80
N LEU A 60 7.40 0.46 -9.54
CA LEU A 60 6.55 -0.46 -8.80
C LEU A 60 5.07 -0.19 -9.02
N SER A 61 4.32 -1.25 -9.25
CA SER A 61 2.86 -1.23 -9.42
C SER A 61 2.21 -2.24 -8.48
N TYR A 62 1.25 -1.77 -7.69
CA TYR A 62 0.47 -2.63 -6.81
C TYR A 62 -0.51 -3.48 -7.62
N LEU A 63 -0.55 -4.79 -7.34
CA LEU A 63 -1.49 -5.71 -7.99
C LEU A 63 -2.68 -6.03 -7.07
N LYS A 64 -2.38 -6.58 -5.89
CA LYS A 64 -3.37 -6.99 -4.90
C LYS A 64 -2.71 -7.26 -3.55
N SER A 65 -3.54 -7.29 -2.51
CA SER A 65 -3.16 -7.81 -1.21
C SER A 65 -4.32 -8.59 -0.61
N TYR A 66 -3.97 -9.39 0.40
CA TYR A 66 -4.91 -10.17 1.17
C TYR A 66 -4.36 -10.39 2.57
N THR A 67 -5.20 -10.15 3.57
CA THR A 67 -4.91 -10.45 4.97
C THR A 67 -5.70 -11.69 5.36
N ASP A 68 -5.00 -12.74 5.78
CA ASP A 68 -5.64 -13.95 6.28
C ASP A 68 -6.27 -13.67 7.66
N PRO A 69 -7.60 -13.72 7.81
CA PRO A 69 -8.25 -13.39 9.07
C PRO A 69 -7.93 -14.39 10.20
N LYS A 70 -7.40 -15.58 9.87
CA LYS A 70 -7.04 -16.59 10.88
C LYS A 70 -5.68 -16.33 11.51
N THR A 71 -4.72 -15.89 10.71
CA THR A 71 -3.32 -15.73 11.14
C THR A 71 -2.91 -14.27 11.30
N GLY A 72 -3.69 -13.32 10.75
CA GLY A 72 -3.31 -11.91 10.64
C GLY A 72 -2.24 -11.65 9.57
N THR A 73 -1.81 -12.68 8.84
CA THR A 73 -0.73 -12.54 7.86
C THR A 73 -1.21 -11.81 6.62
N THR A 74 -0.55 -10.71 6.27
CA THR A 74 -0.82 -9.97 5.03
C THR A 74 0.18 -10.33 3.94
N THR A 75 -0.35 -10.72 2.78
CA THR A 75 0.44 -10.87 1.56
C THR A 75 0.11 -9.73 0.61
N SER A 76 1.13 -9.00 0.15
CA SER A 76 1.00 -7.95 -0.87
C SER A 76 1.86 -8.29 -2.09
N ALA A 77 1.27 -8.15 -3.28
CA ALA A 77 1.93 -8.42 -4.55
C ALA A 77 2.17 -7.12 -5.33
N PHE A 78 3.41 -6.94 -5.79
CA PHE A 78 3.85 -5.83 -6.62
C PHE A 78 4.47 -6.34 -7.92
N LEU A 79 4.34 -5.56 -8.99
CA LEU A 79 5.01 -5.75 -10.26
C LEU A 79 6.06 -4.63 -10.43
N ASN A 80 7.27 -5.00 -10.86
CA ASN A 80 8.33 -4.10 -11.31
C ASN A 80 8.45 -4.18 -12.84
#